data_AF-A0A5A7N5H1-F1
#
_entry.id   AF-A0A5A7N5H1-F1
#
_cell.length_a   1.000
_cell.length_b   1.000
_cell.length_c   1.000
_cell.angle_alpha   90.00
_cell.angle_beta   90.00
_cell.angle_gamma   90.00
#
_symmetry.space_group_name_H-M   'P 1'
#
loop_
_entity.id
_entity.type
_entity.pdbx_description
1 polymer ?
#
loop_
_entity_poly.entity_id
_entity_poly.type
_entity_poly.pdbx_seq_one_letter_code
_entity_poly.pdbx_strand_id
1 'polypeptide(L)'
;MGVVYYYGATLYLIDPLKADLSQIEAIVIGLGSLVASWLIYDALCRSPLGRHHRLLGVIWFALLTAAAYGLDQVFSGRGAYIHVGAMIGTAMVANVFFIIIPNQKKVVAAMLRGDQPDPALGIAAKQRSLHNNYMTLPVLFIMVSNHYP
;
A
#
# COMPACT_ATOMS: atom_id res chain seq x y z
N MET A 1 -6.74 25.18 17.45
CA MET A 1 -7.14 23.98 16.66
C MET A 1 -6.06 22.87 16.58
N GLY A 2 -4.90 22.98 17.25
CA GLY A 2 -3.90 21.89 17.27
C GLY A 2 -4.08 20.88 18.41
N VAL A 3 -4.68 21.27 19.53
CA VAL A 3 -4.75 20.42 20.74
C VAL A 3 -5.85 19.37 20.66
N VAL A 4 -6.99 19.67 20.01
CA VAL A 4 -8.11 18.73 19.88
C VAL A 4 -7.76 17.52 19.00
N TYR A 5 -6.87 17.67 18.02
CA TYR A 5 -6.47 16.56 17.14
C TYR A 5 -5.42 15.64 17.77
N TYR A 6 -4.58 16.15 18.67
CA TYR A 6 -3.57 15.34 19.36
C TYR A 6 -4.12 14.69 20.64
N TYR A 7 -5.07 15.33 21.33
CA TYR A 7 -5.71 14.77 22.53
C TYR A 7 -7.00 13.97 22.23
N GLY A 8 -7.62 14.15 21.06
CA GLY A 8 -8.76 13.34 20.61
C GLY A 8 -8.38 12.06 19.84
N ALA A 9 -7.08 11.84 19.62
CA ALA A 9 -6.56 10.64 18.95
C ALA A 9 -6.46 9.42 19.89
N THR A 10 -6.71 9.61 21.17
CA THR A 10 -6.89 8.54 22.15
C THR A 10 -8.31 7.98 22.02
N LEU A 11 -8.43 6.68 21.69
CA LEU A 11 -9.60 5.80 21.91
C LEU A 11 -10.64 5.60 20.78
N TYR A 12 -10.29 5.73 19.49
CA TYR A 12 -11.18 5.22 18.41
C TYR A 12 -10.53 4.25 17.41
N LEU A 13 -9.21 4.05 17.48
CA LEU A 13 -8.48 3.12 16.59
C LEU A 13 -8.27 1.74 17.21
N ILE A 14 -8.17 1.67 18.53
CA ILE A 14 -7.99 0.42 19.28
C ILE A 14 -9.27 0.21 20.07
N ASP A 15 -9.93 -0.92 19.84
CA ASP A 15 -11.09 -1.32 20.61
C ASP A 15 -10.61 -2.17 21.80
N PRO A 16 -10.66 -1.66 23.04
CA PRO A 16 -10.17 -2.40 24.21
C PRO A 16 -10.93 -3.70 24.46
N LEU A 17 -12.14 -3.84 23.88
CA LEU A 17 -12.94 -5.06 23.97
C LEU A 17 -12.44 -6.16 23.03
N LYS A 18 -11.68 -5.81 22.00
CA LYS A 18 -11.09 -6.76 21.04
C LYS A 18 -9.68 -7.18 21.43
N ALA A 19 -8.84 -6.23 21.85
CA ALA A 19 -7.48 -6.51 22.29
C ALA A 19 -6.99 -5.47 23.31
N ASP A 20 -6.48 -5.96 24.44
CA ASP A 20 -5.80 -5.12 25.44
C ASP A 20 -4.35 -4.88 24.99
N LEU A 21 -4.19 -3.99 24.00
CA LEU A 21 -2.89 -3.62 23.45
C LEU A 21 -2.41 -2.31 24.05
N SER A 22 -1.12 -2.28 24.38
CA SER A 22 -0.44 -1.01 24.62
C SER A 22 -0.37 -0.19 23.32
N GLN A 23 -0.25 1.12 23.47
CA GLN A 23 -0.13 2.05 22.34
C GLN A 23 1.08 1.71 21.44
N ILE A 24 2.19 1.26 22.03
CA ILE A 24 3.41 0.90 21.28
C ILE A 24 3.16 -0.36 20.44
N GLU A 25 2.51 -1.37 20.99
CA GLU A 25 2.18 -2.60 20.24
C GLU A 25 1.27 -2.30 19.06
N ALA A 26 0.24 -1.45 19.25
CA ALA A 26 -0.62 -1.00 18.18
C ALA A 26 0.14 -0.28 17.06
N ILE A 27 1.10 0.59 17.40
CA ILE A 27 1.96 1.27 16.42
C ILE A 27 2.83 0.26 15.66
N VAL A 28 3.45 -0.69 16.36
CA VAL A 28 4.32 -1.71 15.76
C VAL A 28 3.54 -2.61 14.80
N ILE A 29 2.34 -3.05 15.20
CA ILE A 29 1.46 -3.85 14.35
C ILE A 29 1.02 -3.03 13.12
N GLY A 30 0.63 -1.77 13.33
CA GLY A 30 0.23 -0.88 12.25
C GLY A 30 1.34 -0.68 11.21
N LEU A 31 2.53 -0.24 11.65
CA LEU A 31 3.68 -0.04 10.76
C LEU A 31 4.15 -1.36 10.13
N GLY A 32 4.18 -2.44 10.91
CA GLY A 32 4.52 -3.78 10.44
C GLY A 32 3.59 -4.23 9.31
N SER A 33 2.29 -3.95 9.41
CA SER A 33 1.32 -4.28 8.36
C SER A 33 1.59 -3.52 7.06
N LEU A 34 1.96 -2.24 7.13
CA LEU A 34 2.29 -1.42 5.94
C LEU A 34 3.54 -1.94 5.22
N VAL A 35 4.59 -2.27 5.98
CA VAL A 35 5.84 -2.79 5.43
C VAL A 35 5.63 -4.18 4.85
N ALA A 36 4.98 -5.08 5.60
CA ALA A 36 4.69 -6.45 5.15
C ALA A 36 3.83 -6.46 3.88
N SER A 37 2.78 -5.64 3.85
CA SER A 37 1.92 -5.41 2.68
C SER A 37 2.72 -5.08 1.42
N TRP A 38 3.59 -4.08 1.51
CA TRP A 38 4.43 -3.66 0.39
C TRP A 38 5.39 -4.77 -0.05
N LEU A 39 6.06 -5.45 0.88
CA LEU A 39 7.00 -6.53 0.56
C LEU A 39 6.30 -7.70 -0.14
N ILE A 40 5.12 -8.11 0.34
CA ILE A 40 4.32 -9.17 -0.28
C ILE A 40 3.89 -8.75 -1.69
N TYR A 41 3.38 -7.53 -1.84
CA TYR A 41 2.99 -7.00 -3.15
C TYR A 41 4.17 -6.90 -4.13
N ASP A 42 5.33 -6.45 -3.67
CA ASP A 42 6.53 -6.35 -4.50
C ASP A 42 7.03 -7.73 -4.94
N ALA A 43 7.01 -8.70 -4.03
CA ALA A 43 7.34 -10.09 -4.32
C ALA A 43 6.37 -10.69 -5.35
N LEU A 44 5.06 -10.47 -5.21
CA LEU A 44 4.06 -10.92 -6.18
C LEU A 44 4.31 -10.35 -7.57
N CYS A 45 4.61 -9.06 -7.66
CA CYS A 45 4.89 -8.41 -8.94
C CYS A 45 6.18 -8.91 -9.61
N ARG A 46 7.19 -9.31 -8.83
CA ARG A 46 8.45 -9.89 -9.34
C ARG A 46 8.35 -11.37 -9.69
N SER A 47 7.39 -12.08 -9.11
CA SER A 47 7.14 -13.49 -9.38
C SER A 47 6.58 -13.72 -10.80
N PRO A 48 6.48 -14.98 -11.28
CA PRO A 48 5.83 -15.29 -12.55
C PRO A 48 4.39 -14.75 -12.67
N LEU A 49 3.68 -14.58 -11.53
CA LEU A 49 2.34 -13.98 -11.51
C LEU A 49 2.33 -12.52 -11.99
N GLY A 50 3.46 -11.80 -11.88
CA GLY A 50 3.60 -10.44 -12.39
C GLY A 50 3.28 -10.31 -13.88
N ARG A 51 3.42 -11.40 -14.65
CA ARG A 51 3.06 -11.42 -16.08
C ARG A 51 1.54 -11.43 -16.31
N HIS A 52 0.76 -11.80 -15.30
CA HIS A 52 -0.69 -11.95 -15.35
C HIS A 52 -1.40 -10.90 -14.48
N HIS A 53 -1.42 -9.65 -14.93
CA HIS A 53 -1.98 -8.49 -14.21
C HIS A 53 -3.36 -8.72 -13.57
N ARG A 54 -4.28 -9.40 -14.29
CA ARG A 54 -5.63 -9.70 -13.75
C ARG A 54 -5.57 -10.64 -12.54
N LEU A 55 -4.82 -11.73 -12.65
CA LEU A 55 -4.66 -12.71 -11.57
C LEU A 55 -3.95 -12.07 -10.37
N LEU A 56 -2.90 -11.28 -10.62
CA LEU A 56 -2.22 -10.52 -9.58
C LEU A 56 -3.18 -9.58 -8.85
N GLY A 57 -4.03 -8.85 -9.59
CA GLY A 57 -5.05 -7.97 -9.00
C GLY A 57 -6.05 -8.71 -8.11
N VAL A 58 -6.53 -9.89 -8.54
CA VAL A 58 -7.42 -10.74 -7.73
C VAL A 58 -6.75 -11.22 -6.45
N ILE A 59 -5.50 -11.70 -6.56
CA ILE A 59 -4.73 -12.16 -5.40
C ILE A 59 -4.44 -11.00 -4.46
N TRP A 60 -4.08 -9.84 -5.00
CA TRP A 60 -3.83 -8.65 -4.21
C TRP A 60 -5.07 -8.18 -3.46
N PHE A 61 -6.22 -8.17 -4.12
CA PHE A 61 -7.50 -7.88 -3.48
C PHE A 61 -7.81 -8.88 -2.35
N ALA A 62 -7.65 -10.19 -2.59
CA ALA A 62 -7.87 -11.21 -1.57
C ALA A 62 -6.95 -11.03 -0.35
N LEU A 63 -5.68 -10.67 -0.58
CA LEU A 63 -4.73 -10.36 0.49
C LEU A 63 -5.11 -9.11 1.28
N LEU A 64 -5.57 -8.06 0.61
CA LEU A 64 -6.08 -6.86 1.28
C LEU A 64 -7.34 -7.16 2.10
N THR A 65 -8.24 -8.00 1.60
CA THR A 65 -9.41 -8.47 2.36
C THR A 65 -9.00 -9.30 3.57
N ALA A 66 -8.04 -10.22 3.42
CA ALA A 66 -7.51 -11.01 4.52
C ALA A 66 -6.80 -10.14 5.57
N ALA A 67 -6.06 -9.12 5.13
CA ALA A 67 -5.44 -8.15 6.01
C ALA A 67 -6.48 -7.28 6.73
N ALA A 68 -7.54 -6.85 6.04
CA ALA A 68 -8.65 -6.12 6.66
C ALA A 68 -9.29 -6.94 7.78
N TYR A 69 -9.56 -8.22 7.52
CA TYR A 69 -10.09 -9.15 8.52
C TYR A 69 -9.12 -9.34 9.69
N GLY A 70 -7.84 -9.62 9.42
CA GLY A 70 -6.83 -9.80 10.47
C GLY A 70 -6.62 -8.54 11.32
N LEU A 71 -6.67 -7.36 10.71
CA LEU A 71 -6.57 -6.08 11.41
C LEU A 71 -7.84 -5.78 12.20
N ASP A 72 -9.04 -6.18 11.75
CA ASP A 72 -10.29 -6.00 12.51
C ASP A 72 -10.33 -6.84 13.80
N GLN A 73 -9.54 -7.91 13.89
CA GLN A 73 -9.40 -8.67 15.14
C GLN A 73 -8.61 -7.90 16.21
N VAL A 74 -7.89 -6.86 15.82
CA VAL A 74 -6.91 -6.15 16.68
C VAL A 74 -7.28 -4.68 16.86
N PHE A 75 -7.71 -4.04 15.77
CA PHE A 75 -8.11 -2.65 15.70
C PHE A 75 -9.64 -2.53 15.63
N SER A 76 -10.15 -1.31 15.83
CA SER A 76 -11.55 -1.01 15.50
C SER A 76 -11.78 -1.20 13.99
N GLY A 77 -13.03 -1.44 13.57
CA GLY A 77 -13.35 -1.59 12.14
C GLY A 77 -12.93 -0.36 11.31
N ARG A 78 -13.02 0.84 11.90
CA ARG A 78 -12.48 2.07 11.30
C ARG A 78 -10.96 2.04 11.20
N GLY A 79 -10.28 1.60 12.25
CA GLY A 79 -8.83 1.44 12.29
C GLY A 79 -8.33 0.47 11.22
N ALA A 80 -8.95 -0.70 11.10
CA ALA A 80 -8.65 -1.69 10.07
C ALA A 80 -8.86 -1.12 8.65
N TYR A 81 -9.97 -0.42 8.42
CA TYR A 81 -10.28 0.18 7.12
C TYR A 81 -9.25 1.26 6.71
N ILE A 82 -8.83 2.12 7.64
CA ILE A 82 -7.77 3.12 7.37
C ILE A 82 -6.44 2.44 7.05
N HIS A 83 -6.07 1.38 7.77
CA HIS A 83 -4.83 0.64 7.52
C HIS A 83 -4.82 -0.01 6.13
N VAL A 84 -5.94 -0.57 5.67
CA VAL A 84 -6.04 -1.11 4.30
C VAL A 84 -5.80 -0.02 3.26
N GLY A 85 -6.39 1.15 3.44
CA GLY A 85 -6.14 2.28 2.55
C GLY A 85 -4.68 2.75 2.59
N ALA A 86 -4.08 2.79 3.78
CA ALA A 86 -2.67 3.12 3.98
C ALA A 86 -1.75 2.07 3.33
N MET A 87 -2.05 0.78 3.44
CA MET A 87 -1.32 -0.31 2.78
C MET A 87 -1.25 -0.13 1.27
N ILE A 88 -2.38 0.20 0.64
CA ILE A 88 -2.43 0.47 -0.80
C ILE A 88 -1.62 1.74 -1.13
N GLY A 89 -1.79 2.81 -0.36
CA GLY A 89 -1.03 4.04 -0.51
C GLY A 89 0.49 3.83 -0.39
N THR A 90 0.95 3.05 0.59
CA THR A 90 2.35 2.67 0.77
C THR A 90 2.88 1.92 -0.46
N ALA A 91 2.13 0.94 -0.97
CA ALA A 91 2.51 0.22 -2.19
C ALA A 91 2.60 1.16 -3.41
N MET A 92 1.68 2.13 -3.54
CA MET A 92 1.70 3.12 -4.61
C MET A 92 2.92 4.03 -4.55
N VAL A 93 3.25 4.56 -3.38
CA VAL A 93 4.44 5.39 -3.16
C VAL A 93 5.71 4.58 -3.46
N ALA A 94 5.80 3.37 -2.91
CA ALA A 94 6.97 2.51 -3.11
C ALA A 94 7.18 2.13 -4.58
N ASN A 95 6.10 1.89 -5.35
CA ASN A 95 6.18 1.68 -6.79
C ASN A 95 6.86 2.84 -7.52
N VAL A 96 6.54 4.07 -7.14
CA VAL A 96 7.11 5.28 -7.75
C VAL A 96 8.59 5.42 -7.40
N PHE A 97 8.90 5.38 -6.10
CA PHE A 97 10.24 5.65 -5.59
C PHE A 97 11.25 4.56 -5.92
N PHE A 98 10.88 3.29 -5.82
CA PHE A 98 11.84 2.18 -5.98
C PHE A 98 11.89 1.60 -7.39
N ILE A 99 10.81 1.70 -8.18
CA ILE A 99 10.73 1.03 -9.49
C ILE A 99 10.61 2.04 -10.63
N ILE A 100 9.58 2.90 -10.63
CA ILE A 100 9.25 3.76 -11.77
C ILE A 100 10.34 4.80 -12.02
N ILE A 101 10.65 5.65 -11.05
CA ILE A 101 11.63 6.74 -11.22
C ILE A 101 13.03 6.20 -11.53
N PRO A 102 13.58 5.21 -10.79
CA PRO A 102 14.91 4.69 -11.07
C PRO A 102 15.01 4.04 -12.47
N ASN A 103 14.00 3.29 -12.90
CA ASN A 103 14.01 2.66 -14.22
C ASN A 103 13.89 3.70 -15.34
N GLN A 104 13.03 4.71 -15.18
CA GLN A 104 12.90 5.82 -16.13
C GLN A 104 14.22 6.58 -16.26
N LYS A 105 14.92 6.88 -15.15
CA LYS A 105 16.24 7.53 -15.18
C LYS A 105 17.27 6.71 -15.97
N LYS A 106 17.31 5.39 -15.78
CA LYS A 106 18.22 4.49 -16.51
C LYS A 106 17.91 4.47 -18.01
N VAL A 107 16.63 4.39 -18.38
CA VAL A 107 16.18 4.41 -19.79
C VAL A 107 16.56 5.73 -20.45
N VAL A 108 16.26 6.87 -19.82
CA VAL A 108 16.62 8.20 -20.35
C VAL A 108 18.14 8.34 -20.49
N ALA A 109 18.91 7.89 -19.50
CA ALA A 109 20.37 7.95 -19.57
C ALA A 109 20.95 7.09 -20.72
N ALA A 110 20.38 5.92 -21.01
CA ALA A 110 20.79 5.10 -22.15
C ALA A 110 20.48 5.79 -23.49
N MET A 111 19.29 6.34 -23.65
CA MET A 111 18.89 7.09 -24.85
C MET A 111 19.81 8.29 -25.11
N LEU A 112 20.20 9.04 -24.06
CA LEU A 112 21.10 10.18 -24.18
C LEU A 112 22.52 9.79 -24.64
N ARG A 113 22.95 8.55 -24.39
CA ARG A 113 24.23 8.00 -24.87
C ARG A 113 24.14 7.40 -26.28
N GLY A 114 22.94 7.32 -26.87
CA GLY A 114 22.70 6.60 -28.12
C GLY A 114 22.62 5.07 -27.96
N ASP A 115 22.59 4.56 -26.72
CA ASP A 115 22.43 3.13 -26.45
C ASP A 115 20.97 2.71 -26.63
N GLN A 116 20.74 1.44 -27.00
CA GLN A 116 19.41 0.84 -26.95
C GLN A 116 19.01 0.56 -25.48
N PRO A 117 17.91 1.13 -24.94
CA PRO A 117 17.51 0.91 -23.56
C PRO A 117 17.06 -0.53 -23.32
N ASP A 118 17.37 -1.07 -22.14
CA ASP A 118 16.87 -2.37 -21.70
C ASP A 118 15.32 -2.38 -21.63
N PRO A 119 14.64 -3.20 -22.45
CA PRO A 119 13.18 -3.29 -22.46
C PRO A 119 12.59 -3.73 -21.11
N ALA A 120 13.33 -4.52 -20.31
CA ALA A 120 12.85 -5.03 -19.03
C ALA A 120 12.56 -3.90 -18.04
N LEU A 121 13.36 -2.83 -18.06
CA LEU A 121 13.17 -1.65 -17.21
C LEU A 121 11.83 -0.95 -17.51
N GLY A 122 11.52 -0.79 -18.80
CA GLY A 122 10.27 -0.18 -19.26
C GLY A 122 9.05 -1.02 -18.94
N ILE A 123 9.15 -2.34 -19.12
CA ILE A 123 8.07 -3.30 -18.79
C ILE A 123 7.76 -3.24 -17.29
N ALA A 124 8.78 -3.30 -16.43
CA ALA A 124 8.61 -3.22 -14.98
C ALA A 124 8.00 -1.87 -14.54
N ALA A 125 8.49 -0.75 -15.07
CA ALA A 125 7.94 0.57 -14.75
C ALA A 125 6.48 0.71 -15.22
N LYS A 126 6.16 0.20 -16.41
CA LYS A 126 4.79 0.21 -16.95
C LYS A 126 3.84 -0.62 -16.10
N GLN A 127 4.23 -1.82 -15.68
CA GLN A 127 3.44 -2.68 -14.80
C GLN A 127 3.06 -1.93 -13.51
N ARG A 128 4.03 -1.30 -12.84
CA ARG A 128 3.78 -0.57 -11.58
C ARG A 128 2.95 0.69 -11.77
N SER A 129 3.15 1.40 -12.88
CA SER A 129 2.32 2.56 -13.23
C SER A 129 0.86 2.17 -13.47
N LEU A 130 0.63 1.07 -14.20
CA LEU A 130 -0.73 0.53 -14.41
C LEU A 130 -1.39 0.15 -13.09
N HIS A 131 -0.67 -0.54 -12.20
CA HIS A 131 -1.20 -0.91 -10.89
C HIS A 131 -1.54 0.33 -10.05
N ASN A 132 -0.66 1.34 -10.01
CA ASN A 132 -0.96 2.60 -9.33
C ASN A 132 -2.23 3.25 -9.87
N ASN A 133 -2.40 3.30 -11.20
CA ASN A 133 -3.59 3.86 -11.82
C ASN A 133 -4.88 3.16 -11.35
N TYR A 134 -4.88 1.82 -11.31
CA TYR A 134 -6.04 1.05 -10.80
C TYR A 134 -6.24 1.17 -9.30
N MET A 135 -5.16 1.29 -8.51
CA MET A 135 -5.20 1.43 -7.05
C MET A 135 -5.69 2.80 -6.58
N THR A 136 -5.59 3.84 -7.41
CA THR A 136 -6.07 5.20 -7.08
C THR A 136 -7.54 5.20 -6.68
N LEU A 137 -8.41 4.51 -7.44
CA LEU A 137 -9.85 4.53 -7.17
C LEU A 137 -10.20 3.91 -5.80
N PRO A 138 -9.74 2.69 -5.45
CA PRO A 138 -9.90 2.13 -4.11
C PRO A 138 -9.34 3.03 -2.99
N VAL A 139 -8.14 3.59 -3.16
CA VAL A 139 -7.53 4.47 -2.14
C VAL A 139 -8.38 5.72 -1.92
N LEU A 140 -8.81 6.37 -2.99
CA LEU A 140 -9.66 7.56 -2.89
C LEU A 140 -10.97 7.23 -2.17
N PHE A 141 -11.61 6.10 -2.51
CA PHE A 141 -12.82 5.69 -1.83
C PHE A 141 -12.58 5.46 -0.33
N ILE A 142 -11.55 4.71 0.04
CA ILE A 142 -11.23 4.43 1.44
C ILE A 142 -10.90 5.70 2.23
N MET A 143 -10.10 6.60 1.65
CA MET A 143 -9.66 7.81 2.34
C MET A 143 -10.78 8.85 2.47
N VAL A 144 -11.61 9.01 1.44
CA VAL A 144 -12.75 9.97 1.46
C VAL A 144 -13.88 9.44 2.34
N SER A 145 -14.20 8.14 2.30
CA SER A 145 -15.27 7.55 3.12
C SER A 145 -15.04 7.67 4.63
N ASN A 146 -13.78 7.80 5.08
CA ASN A 146 -13.46 7.99 6.49
C ASN A 146 -13.53 9.46 6.97
N HIS A 147 -13.74 10.40 6.04
CA HIS A 147 -13.74 11.84 6.32
C HIS A 147 -15.13 12.40 6.67
N TYR A 148 -16.19 11.62 6.46
CA TYR A 148 -17.54 11.95 6.93
C TYR A 148 -17.90 11.05 8.13
N PRO A 149 -18.23 11.63 9.30
CA PRO A 149 -18.62 10.88 10.50
C PRO A 149 -19.99 10.21 10.35
#